data_AF-A0A517VTE2-F1
#
_entry.id   AF-A0A517VTE2-F1
#
_cell.length_a   1.000
_cell.length_b   1.000
_cell.length_c   1.000
_cell.angle_alpha   90.00
_cell.angle_beta   90.00
_cell.angle_gamma   90.00
#
_symmetry.space_group_name_H-M   'P 1'
#
loop_
_entity.id
_entity.type
_entity.pdbx_description
1 polymer ?
#
loop_
_entity_poly.entity_id
_entity_poly.type
_entity_poly.pdbx_seq_one_letter_code
_entity_poly.pdbx_strand_id
1 'polypeptide(L)'
;MDQHLPHHHVVEIVKGIWSSANARWDPIMWFFRMIGAAQTVDAVFVIEYGSGDWEHPLCKGEPDQIWKYDGSNFVTIEEMPDLVHGSISTKTPIVRYCINNKGSKMILNTFYGYRSGIGTVLEEKGGKWIRRGPAWRS
;
A
#
# COMPACT_ATOMS: atom_id res chain seq x y z
N MET A 1 11.36 22.14 0.77
CA MET A 1 10.51 21.03 0.30
C MET A 1 9.61 20.68 1.47
N ASP A 2 8.33 21.04 1.39
CA ASP A 2 7.37 20.73 2.45
C ASP A 2 7.15 19.22 2.48
N GLN A 3 7.67 18.57 3.53
CA GLN A 3 7.43 17.15 3.77
C GLN A 3 5.98 16.99 4.19
N HIS A 4 5.10 16.62 3.26
CA HIS A 4 3.77 16.17 3.62
C HIS A 4 3.78 14.67 3.90
N LEU A 5 2.96 14.27 4.87
CA LEU A 5 2.68 12.86 5.12
C LEU A 5 1.82 12.29 3.98
N PRO A 6 1.77 10.95 3.82
CA PRO A 6 0.77 10.34 2.96
C PRO A 6 -0.64 10.77 3.37
N HIS A 7 -1.57 10.71 2.43
CA HIS A 7 -2.97 11.01 2.70
C HIS A 7 -3.49 10.21 3.91
N HIS A 8 -4.27 10.83 4.81
CA HIS A 8 -4.67 10.23 6.11
C HIS A 8 -5.21 8.79 5.99
N HIS A 9 -6.09 8.55 5.02
CA HIS A 9 -6.63 7.21 4.78
C HIS A 9 -5.57 6.16 4.40
N VAL A 10 -4.55 6.57 3.63
CA VAL A 10 -3.42 5.70 3.28
C VAL A 10 -2.59 5.39 4.53
N VAL A 11 -2.40 6.37 5.42
CA VAL A 11 -1.72 6.15 6.72
C VAL A 11 -2.43 5.09 7.55
N GLU A 12 -3.76 5.12 7.64
CA GLU A 12 -4.54 4.10 8.36
C GLU A 12 -4.33 2.70 7.78
N ILE A 13 -4.37 2.58 6.44
CA ILE A 13 -4.16 1.31 5.74
C ILE A 13 -2.75 0.76 5.99
N VAL A 14 -1.74 1.62 5.87
CA VAL A 14 -0.34 1.25 6.09
C VAL A 14 -0.11 0.76 7.51
N LYS A 15 -0.65 1.46 8.52
CA LYS A 15 -0.59 1.03 9.92
C LYS A 15 -1.32 -0.30 10.13
N GLY A 16 -2.47 -0.50 9.47
CA GLY A 16 -3.21 -1.76 9.49
C GLY A 16 -2.41 -2.92 8.90
N ILE A 17 -1.78 -2.72 7.74
CA ILE A 17 -0.89 -3.70 7.09
C ILE A 17 0.25 -4.07 8.03
N TRP A 18 0.95 -3.07 8.58
CA TRP A 18 2.04 -3.28 9.53
C TRP A 18 1.60 -4.09 10.76
N SER A 19 0.50 -3.66 11.40
CA SER A 19 -0.02 -4.29 12.61
C SER A 19 -0.43 -5.74 12.35
N SER A 20 -1.09 -6.02 11.23
CA SER A 20 -1.50 -7.37 10.85
C SER A 20 -0.29 -8.26 10.56
N ALA A 21 0.65 -7.76 9.74
CA ALA A 21 1.86 -8.49 9.37
C ALA A 21 2.79 -8.77 10.57
N ASN A 22 2.76 -7.93 11.61
CA ASN A 22 3.58 -8.07 12.82
C ASN A 22 2.81 -8.54 14.07
N ALA A 23 1.52 -8.88 13.95
CA ALA A 23 0.71 -9.35 15.07
C ALA A 23 1.32 -10.61 15.69
N ARG A 24 1.75 -10.55 16.95
CA ARG A 24 2.36 -11.70 17.67
C ARG A 24 1.33 -12.71 18.18
N TRP A 25 0.12 -12.25 18.46
CA TRP A 25 -0.91 -13.00 19.18
C TRP A 25 -2.11 -13.40 18.32
N ASP A 26 -2.04 -13.17 17.00
CA ASP A 26 -3.06 -13.63 16.06
C ASP A 26 -2.79 -15.11 15.72
N PRO A 27 -3.65 -16.05 16.17
CA PRO A 27 -3.42 -17.49 15.98
C PRO A 27 -3.41 -17.91 14.51
N ILE A 28 -4.15 -17.18 13.66
CA ILE A 28 -4.24 -17.44 12.23
C ILE A 28 -2.92 -17.03 11.57
N MET A 29 -2.44 -15.82 11.85
CA MET A 29 -1.15 -15.36 11.34
C MET A 29 0.02 -16.19 11.87
N TRP A 30 -0.06 -16.63 13.13
CA TRP A 30 0.95 -17.53 13.71
C TRP A 30 1.01 -18.86 12.95
N PHE A 31 -0.13 -19.48 12.65
CA PHE A 31 -0.20 -20.70 11.85
C PHE A 31 0.38 -20.48 10.44
N PHE A 32 -0.01 -19.39 9.76
CA PHE A 32 0.54 -19.07 8.44
C PHE A 32 2.06 -18.82 8.47
N ARG A 33 2.58 -18.22 9.53
CA ARG A 33 4.04 -18.07 9.71
C ARG A 33 4.73 -19.41 9.94
N MET A 34 4.15 -20.31 10.74
CA MET A 34 4.72 -21.64 10.97
C MET A 34 4.86 -22.45 9.68
N ILE A 35 3.87 -22.40 8.79
CA ILE A 35 3.92 -23.13 7.52
C ILE A 35 4.66 -22.38 6.40
N GLY A 36 5.31 -21.24 6.72
CA GLY A 36 6.04 -20.41 5.75
C GLY A 36 5.15 -19.64 4.76
N ALA A 37 3.84 -19.63 4.96
CA ALA A 37 2.87 -18.93 4.11
C ALA A 37 2.73 -17.43 4.43
N ALA A 38 3.25 -16.98 5.58
CA ALA A 38 3.34 -15.57 5.95
C ALA A 38 4.66 -15.26 6.65
N GLN A 39 5.11 -14.00 6.61
CA GLN A 39 6.30 -13.52 7.32
C GLN A 39 6.02 -12.17 7.99
N THR A 40 6.79 -11.85 9.02
CA THR A 40 6.87 -10.48 9.54
C THR A 40 7.52 -9.57 8.50
N VAL A 41 7.16 -8.28 8.53
CA VAL A 41 7.66 -7.28 7.58
C VAL A 41 8.49 -6.26 8.32
N ASP A 42 9.60 -5.84 7.70
CA ASP A 42 10.54 -4.88 8.28
C ASP A 42 10.12 -3.43 7.98
N ALA A 43 9.35 -3.21 6.91
CA ALA A 43 8.71 -1.94 6.60
C ALA A 43 7.52 -2.12 5.64
N VAL A 44 6.65 -1.11 5.59
CA VAL A 44 5.66 -0.91 4.51
C VAL A 44 6.09 0.29 3.68
N PHE A 45 6.16 0.11 2.38
CA PHE A 45 6.50 1.17 1.44
C PHE A 45 5.22 1.79 0.88
N VAL A 46 5.22 3.10 0.71
CA VAL A 46 4.11 3.86 0.17
C VAL A 46 4.62 4.64 -1.02
N ILE A 47 3.92 4.57 -2.14
CA ILE A 47 4.26 5.29 -3.37
C ILE A 47 3.04 6.10 -3.78
N GLU A 48 3.20 7.41 -3.84
CA GLU A 48 2.22 8.32 -4.42
C GLU A 48 2.61 8.64 -5.87
N TYR A 49 1.60 8.69 -6.72
CA TYR A 49 1.72 9.15 -8.10
C TYR A 49 0.79 10.34 -8.33
N GLY A 50 1.22 11.30 -9.13
CA GLY A 50 0.41 12.48 -9.45
C GLY A 50 -0.77 12.19 -10.38
N SER A 51 -0.82 11.00 -11.01
CA SER A 51 -1.88 10.66 -11.96
C SER A 51 -2.30 9.20 -11.92
N GLY A 52 -3.52 8.93 -12.41
CA GLY A 52 -4.06 7.59 -12.53
C GLY A 52 -4.95 7.42 -13.74
N ASP A 53 -4.99 6.20 -14.27
CA ASP A 53 -5.95 5.76 -15.27
C ASP A 53 -7.21 5.26 -14.55
N TRP A 54 -8.31 5.97 -14.75
CA TRP A 54 -9.58 5.67 -14.08
C TRP A 54 -10.42 4.66 -14.86
N GLU A 55 -10.08 4.41 -16.12
CA GLU A 55 -10.69 3.36 -16.94
C GLU A 55 -10.07 2.00 -16.62
N HIS A 56 -8.75 1.98 -16.41
CA HIS A 56 -7.98 0.83 -15.92
C HIS A 56 -7.32 1.21 -14.60
N PRO A 57 -7.92 0.93 -13.43
CA PRO A 57 -7.58 1.54 -12.15
C PRO A 57 -6.15 1.25 -11.69
N LEU A 58 -5.24 2.06 -12.22
CA LEU A 58 -3.79 1.98 -12.11
C LEU A 58 -3.23 3.39 -12.03
N CYS A 59 -2.32 3.61 -11.10
CA CYS A 59 -1.55 4.84 -11.07
C CYS A 59 -0.51 4.86 -12.21
N LYS A 60 -0.30 6.03 -12.82
CA LYS A 60 0.53 6.23 -14.01
C LYS A 60 1.57 7.32 -13.79
N GLY A 61 2.67 7.20 -14.53
CA GLY A 61 3.78 8.14 -14.50
C GLY A 61 4.88 7.72 -13.53
N GLU A 62 5.80 8.65 -13.29
CA GLU A 62 6.82 8.51 -12.26
C GLU A 62 6.21 8.71 -10.86
N PRO A 63 6.76 8.08 -9.81
CA PRO A 63 6.41 8.40 -8.44
C PRO A 63 6.65 9.87 -8.11
N ASP A 64 5.66 10.51 -7.50
CA ASP A 64 5.81 11.88 -6.98
C ASP A 64 6.54 11.84 -5.63
N GLN A 65 6.18 10.88 -4.78
CA GLN A 65 6.78 10.71 -3.47
C GLN A 65 6.75 9.25 -3.00
N ILE A 66 7.80 8.86 -2.27
CA ILE A 66 7.96 7.52 -1.72
C ILE A 66 8.21 7.63 -0.22
N TRP A 67 7.48 6.85 0.58
CA TRP A 67 7.72 6.74 2.02
C TRP A 67 7.99 5.30 2.42
N LYS A 68 8.75 5.18 3.50
CA LYS A 68 8.93 3.96 4.27
C LYS A 68 8.27 4.14 5.64
N TYR A 69 7.46 3.16 6.05
CA TYR A 69 6.91 3.06 7.39
C TYR A 69 7.44 1.80 8.09
N ASP A 70 8.14 1.97 9.21
CA ASP A 70 8.80 0.90 9.96
C ASP A 70 8.08 0.53 11.27
N GLY A 71 6.81 0.96 11.41
CA GLY A 71 6.05 0.81 12.65
C GLY A 71 6.13 1.98 13.61
N SER A 72 7.08 2.91 13.41
CA SER A 72 7.21 4.11 14.24
C SER A 72 6.87 5.37 13.46
N ASN A 73 7.58 5.62 12.36
CA ASN A 73 7.51 6.88 11.61
C ASN A 73 7.41 6.65 10.10
N PHE A 74 6.87 7.66 9.40
CA PHE A 74 6.98 7.75 7.95
C PHE A 74 8.24 8.54 7.61
N VAL A 75 9.10 7.96 6.78
CA VAL A 75 10.33 8.59 6.29
C VAL A 75 10.26 8.63 4.78
N THR A 76 10.43 9.80 4.17
CA THR A 76 10.56 9.93 2.72
C THR A 76 11.89 9.33 2.26
N ILE A 77 11.85 8.54 1.18
CA ILE A 77 13.03 7.94 0.56
C ILE A 77 13.08 8.34 -0.92
N GLU A 78 14.28 8.36 -1.49
CA GLU A 78 14.47 8.76 -2.90
C GLU A 78 14.15 7.62 -3.87
N GLU A 79 14.47 6.38 -3.49
CA GLU A 79 14.29 5.21 -4.35
C GLU A 79 13.69 4.03 -3.59
N MET A 80 12.90 3.22 -4.29
CA MET A 80 12.40 1.96 -3.76
C MET A 80 13.55 0.95 -3.62
N PRO A 81 13.62 0.19 -2.51
CA PRO A 81 14.61 -0.88 -2.42
C PRO A 81 14.35 -1.94 -3.49
N ASP A 82 15.44 -2.51 -4.01
CA ASP A 82 15.38 -3.61 -4.97
C ASP A 82 14.50 -4.73 -4.42
N LEU A 83 13.39 -4.98 -5.12
CA LEU A 83 12.51 -6.09 -4.81
C LEU A 83 13.22 -7.36 -5.30
N VAL A 84 13.90 -8.05 -4.38
CA VAL A 84 14.60 -9.31 -4.66
C VAL A 84 13.60 -10.28 -5.33
N HIS A 85 13.87 -10.60 -6.59
CA HIS A 85 13.07 -11.52 -7.38
C HIS A 85 13.23 -12.93 -6.78
N GLY A 86 12.16 -13.53 -6.27
CA GLY A 86 12.19 -14.99 -6.03
C GLY A 86 11.43 -15.56 -4.84
N SER A 87 10.67 -14.82 -4.04
CA SER A 87 9.79 -15.47 -3.05
C SER A 87 8.34 -15.03 -3.17
N ILE A 88 7.45 -16.02 -3.06
CA ILE A 88 5.99 -15.87 -2.92
C ILE A 88 5.64 -15.07 -1.63
N SER A 89 6.63 -14.83 -0.78
CA SER A 89 6.57 -14.17 0.52
C SER A 89 7.64 -13.06 0.64
N THR A 90 7.63 -12.07 -0.24
CA THR A 90 8.55 -10.94 -0.06
C THR A 90 8.17 -10.14 1.19
N LYS A 91 9.16 -9.75 2.00
CA LYS A 91 9.03 -8.94 3.22
C LYS A 91 8.60 -7.49 3.00
N THR A 92 8.29 -7.11 1.76
CA THR A 92 8.20 -5.71 1.33
C THR A 92 6.79 -5.40 0.83
N PRO A 93 5.81 -5.20 1.73
CA PRO A 93 4.50 -4.69 1.35
C PRO A 93 4.62 -3.28 0.76
N ILE A 94 3.92 -3.05 -0.36
CA ILE A 94 3.91 -1.77 -1.06
C ILE A 94 2.48 -1.30 -1.22
N VAL A 95 2.20 -0.06 -0.84
CA VAL A 95 0.94 0.63 -1.07
C VAL A 95 1.17 1.68 -2.15
N ARG A 96 0.59 1.49 -3.32
CA ARG A 96 0.60 2.49 -4.39
C ARG A 96 -0.73 3.21 -4.40
N TYR A 97 -0.71 4.53 -4.51
CA TYR A 97 -1.93 5.30 -4.65
C TYR A 97 -1.76 6.55 -5.49
N CYS A 98 -2.88 7.05 -5.98
CA CYS A 98 -2.99 8.34 -6.65
C CYS A 98 -4.40 8.87 -6.41
N ILE A 99 -4.49 10.18 -6.25
CA ILE A 99 -5.75 10.89 -5.98
C ILE A 99 -6.09 11.73 -7.21
N ASN A 100 -7.36 11.81 -7.56
CA ASN A 100 -7.77 12.71 -8.65
C ASN A 100 -7.57 14.19 -8.26
N ASN A 101 -7.52 15.07 -9.25
CA ASN A 101 -7.33 16.51 -9.04
C ASN A 101 -8.40 17.18 -8.15
N LYS A 102 -9.51 16.48 -7.87
CA LYS A 102 -10.61 16.96 -7.02
C LYS A 102 -10.54 16.45 -5.58
N GLY A 103 -9.57 15.59 -5.24
CA GLY A 103 -9.48 14.97 -3.91
C GLY A 103 -10.61 13.98 -3.59
N SER A 104 -11.46 13.63 -4.56
CA SER A 104 -12.71 12.88 -4.33
C SER A 104 -12.64 11.41 -4.72
N LYS A 105 -11.59 11.01 -5.45
CA LYS A 105 -11.36 9.63 -5.87
C LYS A 105 -9.91 9.26 -5.68
N MET A 106 -9.67 8.02 -5.28
CA MET A 106 -8.34 7.45 -5.10
C MET A 106 -8.28 6.09 -5.79
N ILE A 107 -7.20 5.84 -6.53
CA ILE A 107 -6.81 4.49 -6.90
C ILE A 107 -5.84 4.02 -5.82
N LEU A 108 -6.07 2.83 -5.29
CA LEU A 108 -5.25 2.22 -4.26
C LEU A 108 -4.92 0.78 -4.67
N ASN A 109 -3.63 0.46 -4.73
CA ASN A 109 -3.13 -0.88 -5.02
C ASN A 109 -2.19 -1.32 -3.88
N THR A 110 -2.52 -2.43 -3.22
CA THR A 110 -1.66 -3.02 -2.18
C THR A 110 -0.98 -4.28 -2.72
N PHE A 111 0.34 -4.29 -2.73
CA PHE A 111 1.16 -5.41 -3.19
C PHE A 111 1.86 -6.07 -2.01
N TYR A 112 1.89 -7.41 -2.04
CA TYR A 112 2.77 -8.22 -1.20
C TYR A 112 3.69 -8.97 -2.17
N GLY A 113 4.80 -8.34 -2.53
CA GLY A 113 5.73 -8.85 -3.55
C GLY A 113 5.33 -8.63 -4.99
N TYR A 114 5.75 -9.56 -5.87
CA TYR A 114 5.51 -9.47 -7.31
C TYR A 114 4.11 -9.91 -7.75
N ARG A 115 3.28 -10.44 -6.83
CA ARG A 115 1.89 -10.75 -7.17
C ARG A 115 1.10 -9.44 -7.24
N SER A 116 0.59 -9.16 -8.43
CA SER A 116 -0.18 -7.96 -8.71
C SER A 116 -1.28 -7.75 -7.66
N GLY A 117 -1.23 -6.60 -7.01
CA GLY A 117 -2.15 -6.22 -5.96
C GLY A 117 -3.58 -6.11 -6.48
N ILE A 118 -4.53 -6.15 -5.56
CA ILE A 118 -5.91 -5.80 -5.91
C ILE A 118 -5.98 -4.27 -6.08
N GLY A 119 -6.14 -3.81 -7.32
CA GLY A 119 -6.43 -2.42 -7.62
C GLY A 119 -7.86 -2.06 -7.25
N THR A 120 -8.00 -1.00 -6.46
CA THR A 120 -9.28 -0.56 -5.93
C THR A 120 -9.48 0.92 -6.18
N VAL A 121 -10.63 1.28 -6.74
CA VAL A 121 -11.08 2.67 -6.76
C VAL A 121 -11.87 2.95 -5.48
N LEU A 122 -11.46 3.97 -4.75
CA LEU A 122 -12.15 4.51 -3.59
C LEU A 122 -12.76 5.87 -3.96
N GLU A 123 -13.96 6.16 -3.47
CA GLU A 123 -14.59 7.48 -3.56
C GLU A 123 -14.79 8.04 -2.15
N GLU A 124 -14.50 9.34 -1.99
CA GLU A 124 -14.81 10.09 -0.78
C GLU A 124 -16.32 10.39 -0.75
N LYS A 125 -16.99 9.98 0.33
CA LYS A 125 -18.40 10.28 0.60
C LYS A 125 -18.59 10.57 2.09
N GLY A 126 -18.79 11.83 2.43
CA GLY A 126 -19.20 12.25 3.78
C GLY A 126 -18.12 12.03 4.85
N GLY A 127 -16.87 12.31 4.51
CA GLY A 127 -15.68 12.13 5.34
C GLY A 127 -15.12 10.70 5.33
N LYS A 128 -15.61 9.81 4.46
CA LYS A 128 -15.24 8.39 4.43
C LYS A 128 -14.87 7.94 3.02
N TRP A 129 -13.84 7.11 2.93
CA TRP A 129 -13.44 6.46 1.68
C TRP A 129 -14.17 5.14 1.51
N ILE A 130 -14.93 5.01 0.42
CA ILE A 130 -15.77 3.84 0.15
C ILE A 130 -15.33 3.20 -1.16
N ARG A 131 -15.20 1.88 -1.17
CA ARG A 131 -14.87 1.10 -2.36
C ARG A 131 -15.96 1.22 -3.43
N ARG A 132 -15.56 1.55 -4.65
CA ARG A 132 -16.43 1.58 -5.82
C ARG A 132 -16.19 0.34 -6.68
N GLY A 133 -17.13 -0.60 -6.64
CA GLY A 133 -17.12 -1.80 -7.50
C GLY A 133 -16.14 -2.90 -7.05
N PRO A 134 -16.08 -4.01 -7.81
CA PRO A 134 -15.18 -5.11 -7.51
C PRO A 134 -13.71 -4.69 -7.67
N ALA A 135 -12.87 -5.32 -6.85
CA ALA A 135 -11.42 -5.37 -7.01
C ALA A 135 -11.01 -5.68 -8.46
N TRP A 136 -10.22 -4.81 -9.09
CA TRP A 136 -9.58 -5.15 -10.36
C TRP A 136 -8.25 -5.84 -10.07
N ARG A 137 -8.01 -6.98 -10.73
CA ARG A 137 -6.66 -7.57 -10.74
C ARG A 137 -5.84 -6.74 -11.72
N SER A 138 -4.84 -6.02 -11.20
CA SER A 138 -3.78 -5.47 -12.02
C SER A 138 -2.84 -6.58 -12.50
#